data_AF-A0A1Q6UZY5-F1
#
_entry.id   AF-A0A1Q6UZY5-F1
#
_cell.length_a   1.000
_cell.length_b   1.000
_cell.length_c   1.000
_cell.angle_alpha   90.00
_cell.angle_beta   90.00
_cell.angle_gamma   90.00
#
_symmetry.space_group_name_H-M   'P 1'
#
loop_
_entity.id
_entity.type
_entity.pdbx_description
1 polymer ?
#
loop_
_entity_poly.entity_id
_entity_poly.type
_entity_poly.pdbx_seq_one_letter_code
_entity_poly.pdbx_strand_id
1 'polypeptide(L)'
;MKLGYNTKAKDPTYYIQLGIRNGKKTTTKNIATIGKHSELLAITDDPLAYAKAQVAKYNEAMEKKNQVSMEVLLDFSEKVKSSEKVVSESTRKAVGYFYLAHLYRKLEIQQFFQEKTKDRKFTFSPDLVNRFLTYARILDPDSKLGSLEKMNHFFEEPDFDYQHILRTMDLMAENYDDYIAYLFHASNKVVKRNTAVCYYDCTNYYCEAESADEDYTDPITGEVLTGLRQYGLAKDHKPNPLVEMGLFMDTNGIPISMCITPGNANEQTTVLPLEKELIRMFGDKKNKFIYCADAGLGSYHIRSYNAMGGRAFIVTQSIKKLSNKLKEAVFNDFEYKLLSDETPVSIEAMKQFDKADPKNLALYRDTAYKVIDADTLMDVGLSEEKVFANGKKRNVKSYPKEKLLNILIIKDENIDSLKKKYDYIYSSNNIDNTILLLPRVIDKYKENYNKDVLVGDIGYFNKHKVCITDTSFNVVNSYTVAFLHSLGAERVTLSYELTKKQIEILINAYEERYKAHPNLELVVEGYEEVMISKFSLNKYFNNDKLYLKDRFNNLYKIKEKDNLMIIYNYKKRKDFNLSYYDIGINSLRINKEE
;
A
#
# COMPACT_ATOMS: atom_id res chain seq x y z
N MET A 1 -41.39 36.44 -13.27
CA MET A 1 -42.62 37.24 -13.02
C MET A 1 -43.19 37.73 -14.35
N LYS A 2 -44.47 38.13 -14.41
CA LYS A 2 -45.15 38.63 -15.62
C LYS A 2 -45.83 39.98 -15.37
N LEU A 3 -46.04 40.76 -16.43
CA LEU A 3 -46.83 41.99 -16.37
C LEU A 3 -48.33 41.64 -16.31
N GLY A 4 -49.03 42.14 -15.30
CA GLY A 4 -50.48 42.02 -15.18
C GLY A 4 -51.14 43.40 -15.30
N TYR A 5 -52.13 43.52 -16.18
CA TYR A 5 -52.95 44.73 -16.33
C TYR A 5 -54.26 44.38 -17.04
N ASN A 6 -55.28 45.23 -16.88
CA ASN A 6 -56.56 45.06 -17.57
C ASN A 6 -56.49 45.68 -18.97
N THR A 7 -56.43 44.85 -20.00
CA THR A 7 -56.33 45.29 -21.40
C THR A 7 -57.57 46.03 -21.92
N LYS A 8 -58.71 45.95 -21.21
CA LYS A 8 -59.97 46.61 -21.59
C LYS A 8 -60.21 47.94 -20.86
N ALA A 9 -59.37 48.29 -19.89
CA ALA A 9 -59.49 49.55 -19.16
C ALA A 9 -58.87 50.69 -19.97
N LYS A 10 -59.55 51.85 -20.03
CA LYS A 10 -59.01 53.07 -20.66
C LYS A 10 -57.79 53.64 -19.93
N ASP A 11 -57.66 53.34 -18.64
CA ASP A 11 -56.54 53.77 -17.80
C ASP A 11 -56.11 52.62 -16.88
N PRO A 12 -55.39 51.61 -17.41
CA PRO A 12 -55.04 50.41 -16.67
C PRO A 12 -53.94 50.67 -15.65
N THR A 13 -54.04 50.03 -14.48
CA THR A 13 -52.92 49.94 -13.53
C THR A 13 -52.06 48.75 -13.88
N TYR A 14 -50.75 48.96 -13.94
CA TYR A 14 -49.76 47.92 -14.22
C TYR A 14 -49.24 47.30 -12.93
N TYR A 15 -49.21 45.97 -12.89
CA TYR A 15 -48.75 45.17 -11.75
C TYR A 15 -47.66 44.19 -12.17
N ILE A 16 -46.74 43.90 -11.25
CA ILE A 16 -45.81 42.78 -11.36
C ILE A 16 -46.46 41.57 -10.69
N GLN A 17 -46.72 40.53 -11.47
CA GLN A 17 -47.41 39.32 -11.03
C GLN A 17 -46.49 38.11 -10.99
N LEU A 18 -46.63 37.30 -9.95
CA LEU A 18 -45.98 36.00 -9.81
C LEU A 18 -47.02 34.89 -9.92
N GLY A 19 -46.81 33.97 -10.85
CA GLY A 19 -47.60 32.74 -10.94
C GLY A 19 -47.05 31.70 -9.96
N ILE A 20 -47.89 31.18 -9.08
CA ILE A 20 -47.56 30.13 -8.12
C ILE A 20 -48.35 28.88 -8.50
N ARG A 21 -47.68 27.74 -8.63
CA ARG A 21 -48.31 26.47 -9.03
C ARG A 21 -48.42 25.56 -7.82
N ASN A 22 -49.64 25.35 -7.33
CA ASN A 22 -49.95 24.43 -6.25
C ASN A 22 -50.61 23.18 -6.85
N GLY A 23 -49.79 22.19 -7.19
CA GLY A 23 -50.24 20.95 -7.85
C GLY A 23 -50.87 21.20 -9.22
N LYS A 24 -52.16 20.86 -9.38
CA LYS A 24 -52.94 21.09 -10.62
C LYS A 24 -53.51 22.51 -10.74
N LYS A 25 -53.47 23.33 -9.69
CA LYS A 25 -54.02 24.70 -9.68
C LYS A 25 -52.90 25.73 -9.79
N THR A 26 -53.09 26.75 -10.62
CA THR A 26 -52.17 27.90 -10.72
C THR A 26 -52.87 29.13 -10.16
N THR A 27 -52.29 29.76 -9.15
CA THR A 27 -52.74 31.04 -8.58
C THR A 27 -51.78 32.15 -8.98
N THR A 28 -52.26 33.39 -9.07
CA THR A 28 -51.42 34.55 -9.42
C THR A 28 -51.47 35.55 -8.26
N LYS A 29 -50.30 35.95 -7.75
CA LYS A 29 -50.15 36.94 -6.67
C LYS A 29 -49.53 38.22 -7.23
N ASN A 30 -50.09 39.38 -6.88
CA ASN A 30 -49.48 40.68 -7.19
C ASN A 30 -48.34 40.94 -6.21
N ILE A 31 -47.13 41.16 -6.72
CA ILE A 31 -45.92 41.37 -5.92
C ILE A 31 -45.62 42.87 -5.74
N ALA A 32 -45.88 43.68 -6.77
CA ALA A 32 -45.69 45.12 -6.72
C ALA A 32 -46.61 45.83 -7.74
N THR A 33 -46.98 47.06 -7.44
CA THR A 33 -47.71 47.95 -8.35
C THR A 33 -46.73 48.90 -9.02
N ILE A 34 -46.76 48.99 -10.35
CA ILE A 34 -45.88 49.87 -11.14
C ILE A 34 -46.46 51.29 -11.21
N GLY A 35 -47.77 51.41 -11.36
CA GLY A 35 -48.48 52.69 -11.46
C GLY A 35 -49.65 52.64 -12.43
N LYS A 36 -50.47 53.69 -12.46
CA LYS A 36 -51.57 53.84 -13.43
C LYS A 36 -51.05 54.35 -14.77
N HIS A 37 -51.69 53.99 -15.88
CA HIS A 37 -51.25 54.39 -17.21
C HIS A 37 -51.15 55.92 -17.37
N SER A 38 -52.14 56.66 -16.87
CA SER A 38 -52.14 58.13 -16.84
C SER A 38 -51.01 58.75 -16.02
N GLU A 39 -50.63 58.12 -14.91
CA GLU A 39 -49.53 58.59 -14.04
C GLU A 39 -48.17 58.35 -14.70
N LEU A 40 -48.03 57.23 -15.42
CA LEU A 40 -46.78 56.88 -16.10
C LEU A 40 -46.54 57.74 -17.36
N LEU A 41 -47.58 58.28 -17.99
CA LEU A 41 -47.43 59.24 -19.10
C LEU A 41 -46.73 60.54 -18.69
N ALA A 42 -46.74 60.89 -17.40
CA ALA A 42 -45.98 62.04 -16.90
C ALA A 42 -44.47 61.77 -16.80
N ILE A 43 -44.06 60.50 -16.89
CA ILE A 43 -42.69 60.03 -16.64
C ILE A 43 -42.07 59.42 -17.91
N THR A 44 -42.90 58.88 -18.81
CA THR A 44 -42.45 58.23 -20.05
C THR A 44 -43.48 58.37 -21.17
N ASP A 45 -43.00 58.49 -22.41
CA ASP A 45 -43.85 58.54 -23.61
C ASP A 45 -44.50 57.18 -23.94
N ASP A 46 -43.98 56.07 -23.40
CA ASP A 46 -44.54 54.72 -23.54
C ASP A 46 -44.65 53.99 -22.18
N PRO A 47 -45.77 54.17 -21.47
CA PRO A 47 -46.04 53.51 -20.19
C PRO A 47 -45.97 51.97 -20.24
N LEU A 48 -46.30 51.35 -21.38
CA LEU A 48 -46.33 49.90 -21.51
C LEU A 48 -44.90 49.34 -21.66
N ALA A 49 -44.06 49.99 -22.46
CA ALA A 49 -42.64 49.65 -22.57
C ALA A 49 -41.92 49.84 -21.22
N TYR A 50 -42.21 50.94 -20.51
CA TYR A 50 -41.68 51.19 -19.18
C TYR A 50 -42.10 50.11 -18.16
N ALA A 51 -43.38 49.71 -18.16
CA ALA A 51 -43.87 48.66 -17.28
C ALA A 51 -43.21 47.29 -17.58
N LYS A 52 -42.96 46.97 -18.86
CA LYS A 52 -42.20 45.77 -19.26
C LYS A 52 -40.74 45.83 -18.78
N ALA A 53 -40.08 46.97 -18.93
CA ALA A 53 -38.71 47.16 -18.46
C ALA A 53 -38.60 47.02 -16.93
N GLN A 54 -39.59 47.49 -16.18
CA GLN A 54 -39.63 47.33 -14.73
C GLN A 54 -39.81 45.87 -14.30
N VAL A 55 -40.63 45.09 -15.01
CA VAL A 55 -40.74 43.63 -14.79
C VAL A 55 -39.42 42.94 -15.09
N ALA A 56 -38.70 43.33 -16.14
CA ALA A 56 -37.39 42.78 -16.48
C ALA A 56 -36.35 43.05 -15.37
N LYS A 57 -36.27 44.28 -14.86
CA LYS A 57 -35.42 44.63 -13.71
C LYS A 57 -35.72 43.79 -12.46
N TYR A 58 -37.00 43.52 -12.19
CA TYR A 58 -37.41 42.67 -11.07
C TYR A 58 -37.00 41.20 -11.26
N ASN A 59 -37.07 40.68 -12.48
CA ASN A 59 -36.60 39.33 -12.79
C ASN A 59 -35.07 39.22 -12.64
N GLU A 60 -34.30 40.18 -13.16
CA GLU A 60 -32.83 40.21 -12.99
C GLU A 60 -32.41 40.33 -11.52
N ALA A 61 -33.11 41.14 -10.73
CA ALA A 61 -32.83 41.29 -9.30
C ALA A 61 -33.13 40.00 -8.51
N MET A 62 -34.15 39.23 -8.91
CA MET A 62 -34.46 37.92 -8.33
C MET A 62 -33.44 36.85 -8.74
N GLU A 63 -33.02 36.81 -10.01
CA GLU A 63 -31.97 35.91 -10.48
C GLU A 63 -30.64 36.15 -9.76
N LYS A 64 -30.27 37.42 -9.51
CA LYS A 64 -29.08 37.77 -8.72
C LYS A 64 -29.17 37.39 -7.24
N LYS A 65 -30.37 37.29 -6.67
CA LYS A 65 -30.56 36.96 -5.24
C LYS A 65 -30.62 35.47 -4.93
N ASN A 66 -30.80 34.59 -5.94
CA ASN A 66 -30.78 33.13 -5.79
C ASN A 66 -31.60 32.57 -4.60
N GLN A 67 -32.65 33.29 -4.17
CA GLN A 67 -33.50 32.90 -3.05
C GLN A 67 -34.77 32.24 -3.57
N VAL A 68 -34.83 30.92 -3.45
CA VAL A 68 -36.06 30.15 -3.61
C VAL A 68 -36.85 30.27 -2.32
N SER A 69 -37.96 31.01 -2.32
CA SER A 69 -38.88 31.05 -1.18
C SER A 69 -39.81 29.83 -1.23
N MET A 70 -39.75 28.96 -0.21
CA MET A 70 -40.70 27.86 -0.03
C MET A 70 -41.65 28.23 1.11
N GLU A 71 -42.92 28.50 0.80
CA GLU A 71 -43.98 28.63 1.81
C GLU A 71 -44.60 27.24 2.03
N VAL A 72 -44.35 26.64 3.21
CA VAL A 72 -44.99 25.39 3.64
C VAL A 72 -46.17 25.77 4.55
N LEU A 73 -47.39 25.51 4.07
CA LEU A 73 -48.62 25.70 4.84
C LEU A 73 -48.86 24.47 5.72
N LEU A 74 -48.77 24.64 7.04
CA LEU A 74 -49.05 23.59 8.03
C LEU A 74 -50.46 23.81 8.56
N ASP A 75 -51.39 22.92 8.23
CA ASP A 75 -52.74 22.90 8.80
C ASP A 75 -52.75 22.05 10.08
N PHE A 76 -52.66 22.71 11.24
CA PHE A 76 -52.67 22.04 12.54
C PHE A 76 -54.03 21.42 12.90
N SER A 77 -55.08 21.62 12.10
CA SER A 77 -56.37 20.97 12.27
C SER A 77 -56.47 19.61 11.54
N GLU A 78 -55.51 19.31 10.66
CA GLU A 78 -55.45 18.02 9.96
C GLU A 78 -55.13 16.88 10.95
N LYS A 79 -56.05 15.92 11.08
CA LYS A 79 -55.83 14.74 11.93
C LYS A 79 -54.78 13.83 11.30
N VAL A 80 -53.91 13.25 12.13
CA VAL A 80 -52.94 12.24 11.70
C VAL A 80 -53.68 11.08 11.02
N LYS A 81 -53.21 10.67 9.85
CA LYS A 81 -53.80 9.55 9.08
C LYS A 81 -53.74 8.27 9.90
N SER A 82 -54.86 7.53 9.95
CA SER A 82 -54.92 6.24 10.63
C SER A 82 -53.96 5.24 9.97
N SER A 83 -53.27 4.45 10.79
CA SER A 83 -52.34 3.41 10.38
C SER A 83 -52.78 2.09 11.02
N GLU A 84 -52.63 0.97 10.29
CA GLU A 84 -52.86 -0.38 10.82
C GLU A 84 -51.70 -0.87 11.72
N LYS A 85 -50.64 -0.09 11.86
CA LYS A 85 -49.50 -0.42 12.72
C LYS A 85 -49.88 -0.38 14.19
N VAL A 86 -49.42 -1.39 14.93
CA VAL A 86 -49.67 -1.58 16.37
C VAL A 86 -49.06 -0.46 17.22
N VAL A 87 -48.00 0.20 16.73
CA VAL A 87 -47.29 1.29 17.42
C VAL A 87 -47.08 2.46 16.47
N SER A 88 -47.13 3.69 17.01
CA SER A 88 -46.83 4.91 16.25
C SER A 88 -45.36 4.92 15.85
N GLU A 89 -45.08 5.04 14.55
CA GLU A 89 -43.73 5.18 14.00
C GLU A 89 -43.54 6.55 13.35
N SER A 90 -42.29 7.04 13.33
CA SER A 90 -41.97 8.30 12.65
C SER A 90 -42.09 8.12 11.14
N THR A 91 -42.77 9.04 10.45
CA THR A 91 -42.79 9.10 8.97
C THR A 91 -41.66 9.94 8.39
N ARG A 92 -40.72 10.40 9.22
CA ARG A 92 -39.59 11.23 8.79
C ARG A 92 -38.65 10.40 7.90
N LYS A 93 -38.26 10.99 6.77
CA LYS A 93 -37.26 10.43 5.86
C LYS A 93 -35.99 11.27 5.92
N ALA A 94 -34.84 10.61 6.00
CA ALA A 94 -33.54 11.24 5.90
C ALA A 94 -33.31 11.67 4.45
N VAL A 95 -33.27 12.98 4.21
CA VAL A 95 -32.93 13.59 2.90
C VAL A 95 -31.51 14.16 2.86
N GLY A 96 -30.82 14.23 4.01
CA GLY A 96 -29.46 14.77 4.11
C GLY A 96 -28.42 14.01 3.27
N TYR A 97 -28.71 12.75 2.91
CA TYR A 97 -27.85 11.95 2.04
C TYR A 97 -27.78 12.46 0.60
N PHE A 98 -28.66 13.37 0.15
CA PHE A 98 -28.63 13.87 -1.23
C PHE A 98 -27.31 14.57 -1.60
N TYR A 99 -26.64 15.20 -0.64
CA TYR A 99 -25.29 15.72 -0.86
C TYR A 99 -24.28 14.58 -1.12
N LEU A 100 -24.37 13.48 -0.36
CA LEU A 100 -23.55 12.29 -0.59
C LEU A 100 -23.90 11.64 -1.93
N ALA A 101 -25.17 11.62 -2.33
CA ALA A 101 -25.60 11.12 -3.63
C ALA A 101 -25.09 11.96 -4.79
N HIS A 102 -24.95 13.27 -4.60
CA HIS A 102 -24.28 14.13 -5.56
C HIS A 102 -22.79 13.77 -5.72
N LEU A 103 -22.08 13.56 -4.61
CA LEU A 103 -20.67 13.15 -4.65
C LEU A 103 -20.49 11.76 -5.27
N TYR A 104 -21.31 10.78 -4.86
CA TYR A 104 -21.29 9.42 -5.39
C TYR A 104 -21.46 9.39 -6.92
N ARG A 105 -22.38 10.21 -7.46
CA ARG A 105 -22.56 10.36 -8.91
C ARG A 105 -21.36 10.99 -9.60
N LYS A 106 -20.74 12.01 -9.00
CA LYS A 106 -19.52 12.62 -9.55
C LYS A 106 -18.33 11.67 -9.56
N LEU A 107 -18.27 10.73 -8.63
CA LEU A 107 -17.28 9.66 -8.59
C LEU A 107 -17.59 8.54 -9.61
N GLU A 108 -18.76 8.57 -10.27
CA GLU A 108 -19.15 7.64 -11.32
C GLU A 108 -19.09 6.15 -10.91
N ILE A 109 -19.16 5.85 -9.61
CA ILE A 109 -18.99 4.49 -9.04
C ILE A 109 -19.91 3.44 -9.69
N GLN A 110 -21.09 3.86 -10.17
CA GLN A 110 -21.99 2.99 -10.94
C GLN A 110 -21.29 2.33 -12.14
N GLN A 111 -20.41 3.04 -12.84
CA GLN A 111 -19.68 2.51 -14.01
C GLN A 111 -18.72 1.37 -13.60
N PHE A 112 -18.05 1.52 -12.45
CA PHE A 112 -17.19 0.47 -11.92
C PHE A 112 -17.96 -0.84 -11.72
N PHE A 113 -19.12 -0.78 -11.05
CA PHE A 113 -19.95 -1.97 -10.86
C PHE A 113 -20.47 -2.51 -12.20
N GLN A 114 -20.94 -1.66 -13.11
CA GLN A 114 -21.40 -2.09 -14.44
C GLN A 114 -20.32 -2.86 -15.21
N GLU A 115 -19.06 -2.39 -15.15
CA GLU A 115 -17.93 -3.05 -15.78
C GLU A 115 -17.63 -4.40 -15.13
N LYS A 116 -17.47 -4.42 -13.79
CA LYS A 116 -17.10 -5.64 -13.04
C LYS A 116 -18.19 -6.71 -13.01
N THR A 117 -19.45 -6.33 -13.25
CA THR A 117 -20.57 -7.28 -13.30
C THR A 117 -21.06 -7.62 -14.70
N LYS A 118 -20.42 -7.12 -15.76
CA LYS A 118 -20.90 -7.27 -17.16
C LYS A 118 -21.16 -8.72 -17.56
N ASP A 119 -20.27 -9.63 -17.16
CA ASP A 119 -20.32 -11.05 -17.52
C ASP A 119 -21.00 -11.92 -16.44
N ARG A 120 -21.58 -11.29 -15.40
CA ARG A 120 -22.24 -11.97 -14.29
C ARG A 120 -23.73 -11.69 -14.29
N LYS A 121 -24.54 -12.68 -13.91
CA LYS A 121 -25.99 -12.53 -13.78
C LYS A 121 -26.36 -12.30 -12.32
N PHE A 122 -26.51 -11.05 -11.93
CA PHE A 122 -27.02 -10.68 -10.60
C PHE A 122 -28.53 -10.49 -10.63
N THR A 123 -29.20 -10.94 -9.56
CA THR A 123 -30.64 -10.69 -9.31
C THR A 123 -30.88 -9.41 -8.52
N PHE A 124 -29.83 -8.71 -8.13
CA PHE A 124 -29.84 -7.48 -7.35
C PHE A 124 -28.79 -6.51 -7.90
N SER A 125 -28.75 -5.26 -7.41
CA SER A 125 -27.78 -4.25 -7.83
C SER A 125 -26.68 -4.06 -6.77
N PRO A 126 -25.43 -4.50 -7.03
CA PRO A 126 -24.30 -4.24 -6.12
C PRO A 126 -24.02 -2.74 -5.94
N ASP A 127 -24.24 -1.93 -6.99
CA ASP A 127 -24.15 -0.47 -6.88
C ASP A 127 -25.15 0.09 -5.87
N LEU A 128 -26.41 -0.38 -5.92
CA LEU A 128 -27.43 0.06 -4.97
C LEU A 128 -27.03 -0.25 -3.53
N VAL A 129 -26.54 -1.47 -3.29
CA VAL A 129 -26.05 -1.92 -1.99
C VAL A 129 -24.88 -1.06 -1.51
N ASN A 130 -23.82 -0.91 -2.33
CA ASN A 130 -22.65 -0.11 -1.97
C ASN A 130 -23.02 1.35 -1.68
N ARG A 131 -23.88 1.94 -2.51
CA ARG A 131 -24.34 3.31 -2.41
C ARG A 131 -25.02 3.58 -1.06
N PHE A 132 -26.01 2.78 -0.69
CA PHE A 132 -26.75 3.00 0.55
C PHE A 132 -26.00 2.55 1.80
N LEU A 133 -25.15 1.52 1.73
CA LEU A 133 -24.25 1.20 2.84
C LEU A 133 -23.23 2.31 3.08
N THR A 134 -22.74 2.98 2.03
CA THR A 134 -21.86 4.14 2.15
C THR A 134 -22.58 5.31 2.83
N TYR A 135 -23.81 5.61 2.41
CA TYR A 135 -24.60 6.68 3.02
C TYR A 135 -24.93 6.39 4.48
N ALA A 136 -25.38 5.17 4.78
CA ALA A 136 -25.68 4.74 6.14
C ALA A 136 -24.43 4.86 7.03
N ARG A 137 -23.28 4.38 6.56
CA ARG A 137 -22.01 4.44 7.31
C ARG A 137 -21.57 5.87 7.65
N ILE A 138 -21.85 6.85 6.79
CA ILE A 138 -21.49 8.25 7.03
C ILE A 138 -22.50 8.95 7.95
N LEU A 139 -23.79 8.65 7.80
CA LEU A 139 -24.87 9.37 8.49
C LEU A 139 -25.22 8.79 9.86
N ASP A 140 -25.23 7.46 9.98
CA ASP A 140 -25.58 6.71 11.20
C ASP A 140 -24.76 5.40 11.24
N PRO A 141 -23.48 5.46 11.65
CA PRO A 141 -22.58 4.31 11.63
C PRO A 141 -23.12 3.16 12.49
N ASP A 142 -23.41 2.02 11.86
CA ASP A 142 -23.91 0.81 12.52
C ASP A 142 -23.37 -0.46 11.84
N SER A 143 -23.63 -1.62 12.41
CA SER A 143 -23.47 -2.92 11.77
C SER A 143 -24.18 -2.97 10.41
N LYS A 144 -23.78 -3.91 9.54
CA LYS A 144 -24.42 -4.08 8.22
C LYS A 144 -25.90 -4.45 8.35
N LEU A 145 -26.23 -5.27 9.35
CA LEU A 145 -27.60 -5.65 9.67
C LEU A 145 -28.39 -4.44 10.20
N GLY A 146 -27.86 -3.70 11.18
CA GLY A 146 -28.53 -2.50 11.70
C GLY A 146 -28.71 -1.41 10.64
N SER A 147 -27.75 -1.28 9.71
CA SER A 147 -27.89 -0.39 8.55
C SER A 147 -29.05 -0.84 7.64
N LEU A 148 -29.18 -2.15 7.40
CA LEU A 148 -30.25 -2.73 6.58
C LEU A 148 -31.64 -2.49 7.19
N GLU A 149 -31.78 -2.72 8.49
CA GLU A 149 -33.04 -2.53 9.23
C GLU A 149 -33.55 -1.07 9.16
N LYS A 150 -32.64 -0.12 8.95
CA LYS A 150 -32.91 1.32 8.84
C LYS A 150 -33.03 1.82 7.40
N MET A 151 -33.03 0.95 6.38
CA MET A 151 -33.08 1.39 4.97
C MET A 151 -34.36 2.16 4.62
N ASN A 152 -35.46 1.87 5.32
CA ASN A 152 -36.71 2.61 5.21
C ASN A 152 -36.61 4.08 5.68
N HIS A 153 -35.53 4.50 6.36
CA HIS A 153 -35.30 5.89 6.71
C HIS A 153 -34.87 6.73 5.50
N PHE A 154 -34.29 6.12 4.46
CA PHE A 154 -33.95 6.84 3.23
C PHE A 154 -35.20 7.19 2.43
N PHE A 155 -35.19 8.36 1.78
CA PHE A 155 -36.30 8.79 0.92
C PHE A 155 -36.52 7.84 -0.27
N GLU A 156 -35.45 7.27 -0.83
CA GLU A 156 -35.50 6.32 -1.95
C GLU A 156 -35.96 4.90 -1.56
N GLU A 157 -36.00 4.56 -0.27
CA GLU A 157 -36.39 3.24 0.24
C GLU A 157 -35.73 2.07 -0.55
N PRO A 158 -34.39 1.96 -0.53
CA PRO A 158 -33.70 0.92 -1.28
C PRO A 158 -34.11 -0.48 -0.79
N ASP A 159 -34.33 -1.38 -1.76
CA ASP A 159 -34.78 -2.73 -1.50
C ASP A 159 -33.68 -3.75 -1.85
N PHE A 160 -33.16 -4.42 -0.82
CA PHE A 160 -32.25 -5.55 -0.92
C PHE A 160 -32.15 -6.26 0.44
N ASP A 161 -32.00 -7.57 0.42
CA ASP A 161 -31.79 -8.35 1.65
C ASP A 161 -30.33 -8.42 2.12
N TYR A 162 -30.14 -8.95 3.33
CA TYR A 162 -28.82 -9.12 3.95
C TYR A 162 -27.85 -9.96 3.12
N GLN A 163 -28.29 -11.02 2.44
CA GLN A 163 -27.41 -11.82 1.58
C GLN A 163 -26.86 -11.03 0.39
N HIS A 164 -27.56 -9.99 -0.07
CA HIS A 164 -27.06 -9.12 -1.14
C HIS A 164 -25.91 -8.22 -0.65
N ILE A 165 -25.92 -7.85 0.63
CA ILE A 165 -24.80 -7.15 1.28
C ILE A 165 -23.56 -8.03 1.25
N LEU A 166 -23.67 -9.27 1.73
CA LEU A 166 -22.54 -10.21 1.78
C LEU A 166 -21.97 -10.47 0.39
N ARG A 167 -22.82 -10.76 -0.61
CA ARG A 167 -22.40 -10.97 -2.00
C ARG A 167 -21.75 -9.73 -2.63
N THR A 168 -22.19 -8.53 -2.24
CA THR A 168 -21.53 -7.28 -2.69
C THR A 168 -20.14 -7.15 -2.07
N MET A 169 -19.98 -7.52 -0.80
CA MET A 169 -18.68 -7.52 -0.13
C MET A 169 -17.70 -8.50 -0.77
N ASP A 170 -18.16 -9.70 -1.15
CA ASP A 170 -17.32 -10.67 -1.89
C ASP A 170 -16.84 -10.07 -3.22
N LEU A 171 -17.75 -9.45 -3.98
CA LEU A 171 -17.41 -8.77 -5.24
C LEU A 171 -16.39 -7.64 -5.03
N MET A 172 -16.52 -6.87 -3.93
CA MET A 172 -15.58 -5.82 -3.58
C MET A 172 -14.22 -6.37 -3.17
N ALA A 173 -14.18 -7.47 -2.41
CA ALA A 173 -12.94 -8.14 -2.01
C ALA A 173 -12.17 -8.68 -3.22
N GLU A 174 -12.87 -9.31 -4.17
CA GLU A 174 -12.29 -9.77 -5.45
C GLU A 174 -11.68 -8.64 -6.29
N ASN A 175 -12.16 -7.40 -6.13
CA ASN A 175 -11.76 -6.24 -6.94
C ASN A 175 -11.19 -5.11 -6.08
N TYR A 176 -10.59 -5.43 -4.94
CA TYR A 176 -10.17 -4.46 -3.92
C TYR A 176 -9.26 -3.36 -4.47
N ASP A 177 -8.12 -3.74 -5.06
CA ASP A 177 -7.13 -2.77 -5.55
C ASP A 177 -7.67 -1.95 -6.74
N ASP A 178 -8.48 -2.57 -7.60
CA ASP A 178 -9.09 -1.90 -8.74
C ASP A 178 -10.16 -0.89 -8.31
N TYR A 179 -10.93 -1.19 -7.26
CA TYR A 179 -11.92 -0.26 -6.71
C TYR A 179 -11.24 0.98 -6.11
N ILE A 180 -10.18 0.77 -5.34
CA ILE A 180 -9.39 1.87 -4.75
C ILE A 180 -8.73 2.71 -5.85
N ALA A 181 -8.14 2.08 -6.87
CA ALA A 181 -7.58 2.77 -8.03
C ALA A 181 -8.65 3.60 -8.76
N TYR A 182 -9.82 3.01 -9.01
CA TYR A 182 -10.96 3.70 -9.62
C TYR A 182 -11.36 4.94 -8.83
N LEU A 183 -11.52 4.82 -7.51
CA LEU A 183 -11.88 5.93 -6.63
C LEU A 183 -10.83 7.06 -6.66
N PHE A 184 -9.53 6.71 -6.63
CA PHE A 184 -8.47 7.71 -6.75
C PHE A 184 -8.57 8.48 -8.07
N HIS A 185 -8.73 7.79 -9.20
CA HIS A 185 -8.86 8.43 -10.51
C HIS A 185 -10.13 9.28 -10.61
N ALA A 186 -11.27 8.74 -10.18
CA ALA A 186 -12.55 9.44 -10.18
C ALA A 186 -12.54 10.67 -9.26
N SER A 187 -11.84 10.61 -8.13
CA SER A 187 -11.75 11.72 -7.18
C SER A 187 -11.12 12.99 -7.78
N ASN A 188 -10.26 12.86 -8.79
CA ASN A 188 -9.68 14.01 -9.52
C ASN A 188 -10.74 14.88 -10.21
N LYS A 189 -11.92 14.33 -10.51
CA LYS A 189 -13.07 15.08 -11.07
C LYS A 189 -13.80 15.92 -10.02
N VAL A 190 -13.65 15.56 -8.74
CA VAL A 190 -14.34 16.19 -7.61
C VAL A 190 -13.43 17.21 -6.93
N VAL A 191 -12.18 16.82 -6.69
CA VAL A 191 -11.18 17.62 -5.98
C VAL A 191 -9.82 17.44 -6.64
N LYS A 192 -9.06 18.52 -6.73
CA LYS A 192 -7.69 18.45 -7.27
C LYS A 192 -6.81 17.67 -6.30
N ARG A 193 -6.32 16.50 -6.74
CA ARG A 193 -5.38 15.67 -5.95
C ARG A 193 -3.98 16.28 -5.96
N ASN A 194 -3.31 16.23 -4.81
CA ASN A 194 -1.93 16.69 -4.67
C ASN A 194 -1.04 15.55 -4.17
N THR A 195 -0.49 14.78 -5.10
CA THR A 195 0.37 13.61 -4.82
C THR A 195 1.86 13.96 -4.78
N ALA A 196 2.21 15.23 -4.53
CA ALA A 196 3.60 15.64 -4.41
C ALA A 196 4.27 15.02 -3.18
N VAL A 197 3.55 15.02 -2.06
CA VAL A 197 3.90 14.31 -0.82
C VAL A 197 2.80 13.32 -0.50
N CYS A 198 3.19 12.07 -0.26
CA CYS A 198 2.31 10.98 0.16
C CYS A 198 2.63 10.62 1.61
N TYR A 199 1.69 10.89 2.50
CA TYR A 199 1.79 10.53 3.92
C TYR A 199 1.40 9.07 4.10
N TYR A 200 2.22 8.32 4.83
CA TYR A 200 1.91 6.95 5.22
C TYR A 200 1.80 6.84 6.73
N ASP A 201 0.72 6.23 7.18
CA ASP A 201 0.55 5.82 8.57
C ASP A 201 -0.04 4.41 8.63
N CYS A 202 0.27 3.70 9.72
CA CYS A 202 -0.28 2.41 10.03
C CYS A 202 -1.10 2.52 11.31
N THR A 203 -2.30 1.94 11.37
CA THR A 203 -3.12 1.90 12.58
C THR A 203 -3.60 0.49 12.84
N ASN A 204 -3.95 0.19 14.10
CA ASN A 204 -4.65 -1.05 14.44
C ASN A 204 -6.08 -0.78 14.91
N TYR A 205 -6.97 -1.72 14.58
CA TYR A 205 -8.35 -1.77 15.01
C TYR A 205 -8.50 -2.97 15.94
N TYR A 206 -8.93 -2.73 17.18
CA TYR A 206 -9.34 -3.82 18.05
C TYR A 206 -10.70 -4.35 17.61
N CYS A 207 -10.89 -5.67 17.71
CA CYS A 207 -12.18 -6.30 17.50
C CYS A 207 -12.77 -6.72 18.85
N GLU A 208 -14.08 -6.55 19.04
CA GLU A 208 -14.81 -7.15 20.16
C GLU A 208 -15.01 -8.66 19.92
N ALA A 209 -13.89 -9.36 19.75
CA ALA A 209 -13.80 -10.80 19.66
C ALA A 209 -13.03 -11.33 20.87
N GLU A 210 -13.46 -12.49 21.37
CA GLU A 210 -12.85 -13.15 22.53
C GLU A 210 -11.55 -13.88 22.17
N SER A 211 -11.37 -14.23 20.89
CA SER A 211 -10.22 -14.97 20.38
C SER A 211 -9.73 -14.42 19.03
N ALA A 212 -8.44 -14.62 18.77
CA ALA A 212 -7.87 -14.45 17.44
C ALA A 212 -8.52 -15.41 16.43
N ASP A 213 -8.45 -15.06 15.15
CA ASP A 213 -8.82 -15.95 14.06
C ASP A 213 -7.89 -17.16 14.07
N GLU A 214 -8.48 -18.35 13.92
CA GLU A 214 -7.72 -19.58 13.79
C GLU A 214 -6.94 -19.56 12.49
N ASP A 215 -5.68 -19.99 12.56
CA ASP A 215 -4.88 -20.27 11.39
C ASP A 215 -5.53 -21.43 10.62
N TYR A 216 -6.01 -21.15 9.41
CA TYR A 216 -6.47 -22.20 8.52
C TYR A 216 -5.26 -22.73 7.76
N THR A 217 -4.86 -23.95 8.08
CA THR A 217 -3.91 -24.66 7.22
C THR A 217 -4.70 -25.33 6.11
N ASP A 218 -4.49 -24.89 4.88
CA ASP A 218 -5.08 -25.56 3.73
C ASP A 218 -4.60 -27.02 3.71
N PRO A 219 -5.50 -28.01 3.79
CA PRO A 219 -5.13 -29.41 3.91
C PRO A 219 -4.46 -29.96 2.64
N ILE A 220 -4.51 -29.22 1.53
CA ILE A 220 -3.95 -29.58 0.21
C ILE A 220 -2.62 -28.84 -0.03
N THR A 221 -2.57 -27.52 0.16
CA THR A 221 -1.36 -26.71 -0.12
C THR A 221 -0.42 -26.63 1.07
N GLY A 222 -0.90 -26.91 2.29
CA GLY A 222 -0.15 -26.70 3.53
C GLY A 222 0.14 -25.22 3.82
N GLU A 223 -0.45 -24.31 3.05
CA GLU A 223 -0.37 -22.88 3.29
C GLU A 223 -1.15 -22.53 4.55
N VAL A 224 -0.51 -21.81 5.45
CA VAL A 224 -1.15 -21.30 6.65
C VAL A 224 -1.76 -19.95 6.29
N LEU A 225 -3.07 -19.96 6.09
CA LEU A 225 -3.87 -18.76 5.93
C LEU A 225 -4.22 -18.24 7.33
N THR A 226 -3.41 -17.30 7.80
CA THR A 226 -3.68 -16.58 9.04
C THR A 226 -4.82 -15.59 8.82
N GLY A 227 -5.87 -15.70 9.64
CA GLY A 227 -6.97 -14.73 9.63
C GLY A 227 -6.52 -13.34 10.08
N LEU A 228 -7.34 -12.33 9.82
CA LEU A 228 -6.98 -10.93 10.05
C LEU A 228 -6.89 -10.59 11.55
N ARG A 229 -7.78 -11.13 12.37
CA ARG A 229 -7.87 -10.79 13.81
C ARG A 229 -6.79 -11.55 14.56
N GLN A 230 -5.66 -10.92 14.85
CA GLN A 230 -4.53 -11.55 15.54
C GLN A 230 -4.08 -10.75 16.76
N TYR A 231 -3.54 -11.43 17.77
CA TYR A 231 -2.96 -10.76 18.93
C TYR A 231 -1.65 -10.08 18.58
N GLY A 232 -1.59 -8.76 18.80
CA GLY A 232 -0.43 -7.94 18.50
C GLY A 232 -0.27 -6.80 19.50
N LEU A 233 0.65 -5.88 19.23
CA LEU A 233 0.87 -4.71 20.08
C LEU A 233 -0.20 -3.64 19.79
N ALA A 234 -1.25 -3.63 20.60
CA ALA A 234 -2.33 -2.65 20.47
C ALA A 234 -1.83 -1.23 20.79
N LYS A 235 -2.15 -0.26 19.92
CA LYS A 235 -1.77 1.15 20.13
C LYS A 235 -2.56 1.79 21.28
N ASP A 236 -3.74 1.25 21.57
CA ASP A 236 -4.59 1.62 22.71
C ASP A 236 -4.43 0.68 23.92
N HIS A 237 -3.43 -0.22 23.88
CA HIS A 237 -3.10 -1.19 24.92
C HIS A 237 -4.21 -2.19 25.30
N LYS A 238 -5.18 -2.43 24.40
CA LYS A 238 -6.21 -3.45 24.61
C LYS A 238 -5.67 -4.87 24.41
N PRO A 239 -6.20 -5.86 25.15
CA PRO A 239 -5.80 -7.27 25.01
C PRO A 239 -6.49 -7.98 23.84
N ASN A 240 -7.44 -7.32 23.19
CA ASN A 240 -8.26 -7.89 22.13
C ASN A 240 -7.43 -8.18 20.85
N PRO A 241 -7.88 -9.16 20.03
CA PRO A 241 -7.27 -9.38 18.73
C PRO A 241 -7.47 -8.14 17.84
N LEU A 242 -6.46 -7.88 17.03
CA LEU A 242 -6.31 -6.66 16.24
C LEU A 242 -6.36 -6.98 14.75
N VAL A 243 -6.70 -5.97 13.97
CA VAL A 243 -6.49 -5.92 12.52
C VAL A 243 -5.67 -4.67 12.23
N GLU A 244 -4.65 -4.79 11.38
CA GLU A 244 -3.79 -3.67 11.01
C GLU A 244 -4.22 -3.06 9.66
N MET A 245 -4.11 -1.74 9.53
CA MET A 245 -4.39 -1.02 8.30
C MET A 245 -3.30 0.00 8.01
N GLY A 246 -2.67 -0.13 6.84
CA GLY A 246 -1.79 0.87 6.26
C GLY A 246 -2.59 1.82 5.36
N LEU A 247 -2.32 3.12 5.45
CA LEU A 247 -3.03 4.14 4.67
C LEU A 247 -2.05 5.15 4.07
N PHE A 248 -2.16 5.33 2.75
CA PHE A 248 -1.58 6.48 2.07
C PHE A 248 -2.58 7.61 1.90
N MET A 249 -2.15 8.82 2.23
CA MET A 249 -2.88 10.06 1.98
C MET A 249 -2.06 11.01 1.14
N ASP A 250 -2.75 11.86 0.38
CA ASP A 250 -2.11 12.92 -0.39
C ASP A 250 -1.81 14.15 0.50
N THR A 251 -1.19 15.19 -0.08
CA THR A 251 -0.80 16.39 0.67
C THR A 251 -1.99 17.13 1.30
N ASN A 252 -3.21 16.91 0.80
CA ASN A 252 -4.43 17.49 1.34
C ASN A 252 -5.11 16.60 2.39
N GLY A 253 -4.47 15.51 2.80
CA GLY A 253 -5.03 14.54 3.75
C GLY A 253 -6.13 13.65 3.15
N ILE A 254 -6.22 13.57 1.82
CA ILE A 254 -7.23 12.72 1.17
C ILE A 254 -6.63 11.33 0.96
N PRO A 255 -7.31 10.24 1.36
CA PRO A 255 -6.87 8.87 1.09
C PRO A 255 -6.57 8.63 -0.40
N ILE A 256 -5.50 7.88 -0.66
CA ILE A 256 -5.08 7.45 -2.00
C ILE A 256 -5.26 5.95 -2.13
N SER A 257 -4.62 5.19 -1.24
CA SER A 257 -4.64 3.74 -1.22
C SER A 257 -4.47 3.22 0.20
N MET A 258 -4.91 1.99 0.46
CA MET A 258 -4.82 1.37 1.77
C MET A 258 -4.60 -0.14 1.64
N CYS A 259 -4.14 -0.77 2.70
CA CYS A 259 -4.08 -2.24 2.82
C CYS A 259 -4.58 -2.67 4.20
N ILE A 260 -5.03 -3.91 4.30
CA ILE A 260 -5.45 -4.53 5.56
C ILE A 260 -4.60 -5.79 5.77
N THR A 261 -4.04 -5.94 6.96
CA THR A 261 -3.15 -7.06 7.32
C THR A 261 -3.50 -7.62 8.69
N PRO A 262 -3.03 -8.84 9.03
CA PRO A 262 -3.18 -9.39 10.37
C PRO A 262 -2.64 -8.45 11.44
N GLY A 263 -3.29 -8.36 12.60
CA GLY A 263 -2.93 -7.44 13.68
C GLY A 263 -1.55 -7.65 14.32
N ASN A 264 -0.89 -8.76 14.02
CA ASN A 264 0.48 -9.08 14.44
C ASN A 264 1.52 -8.88 13.32
N ALA A 265 1.10 -8.38 12.16
CA ALA A 265 1.98 -8.09 11.04
C ALA A 265 2.97 -6.98 11.41
N ASN A 266 4.12 -6.97 10.73
CA ASN A 266 5.08 -5.90 10.89
C ASN A 266 4.67 -4.71 10.02
N GLU A 267 4.37 -3.57 10.65
CA GLU A 267 3.99 -2.31 9.99
C GLU A 267 4.94 -1.88 8.86
N GLN A 268 6.22 -2.26 8.90
CA GLN A 268 7.18 -1.91 7.85
C GLN A 268 6.99 -2.71 6.56
N THR A 269 6.43 -3.93 6.65
CA THR A 269 6.27 -4.83 5.51
C THR A 269 5.08 -4.45 4.63
N THR A 270 4.15 -3.66 5.15
CA THR A 270 2.94 -3.21 4.45
C THR A 270 3.20 -2.05 3.48
N VAL A 271 4.27 -1.29 3.70
CA VAL A 271 4.61 -0.10 2.89
C VAL A 271 4.97 -0.44 1.45
N LEU A 272 5.86 -1.41 1.22
CA LEU A 272 6.40 -1.68 -0.11
C LEU A 272 5.36 -2.23 -1.10
N PRO A 273 4.48 -3.19 -0.72
CA PRO A 273 3.37 -3.60 -1.57
C PRO A 273 2.47 -2.42 -1.95
N LEU A 274 2.12 -1.58 -0.98
CA LEU A 274 1.21 -0.46 -1.22
C LEU A 274 1.86 0.67 -2.05
N GLU A 275 3.17 0.89 -1.91
CA GLU A 275 3.93 1.82 -2.76
C GLU A 275 3.96 1.34 -4.23
N LYS A 276 4.05 0.03 -4.48
CA LYS A 276 3.93 -0.53 -5.84
C LYS A 276 2.56 -0.24 -6.45
N GLU A 277 1.50 -0.37 -5.65
CA GLU A 277 0.14 -0.02 -6.08
C GLU A 277 0.02 1.48 -6.38
N LEU A 278 0.60 2.36 -5.56
CA LEU A 278 0.65 3.80 -5.86
C LEU A 278 1.34 4.10 -7.19
N ILE A 279 2.47 3.44 -7.47
CA ILE A 279 3.19 3.62 -8.73
C ILE A 279 2.32 3.17 -9.91
N ARG A 280 1.62 2.03 -9.77
CA ARG A 280 0.64 1.55 -10.77
C ARG A 280 -0.47 2.57 -11.00
N MET A 281 -1.04 3.11 -9.93
CA MET A 281 -2.12 4.10 -9.98
C MET A 281 -1.68 5.45 -10.57
N PHE A 282 -0.45 5.90 -10.31
CA PHE A 282 0.03 7.20 -10.81
C PHE A 282 0.51 7.12 -12.27
N GLY A 283 0.96 5.94 -12.70
CA GLY A 283 1.51 5.69 -14.02
C GLY A 283 2.91 6.28 -14.23
N ASP A 284 3.54 5.93 -15.36
CA ASP A 284 4.96 6.15 -15.64
C ASP A 284 5.41 7.62 -15.71
N LYS A 285 4.48 8.57 -15.74
CA LYS A 285 4.75 10.02 -15.84
C LYS A 285 4.67 10.76 -14.50
N LYS A 286 4.10 10.16 -13.44
CA LYS A 286 3.85 10.79 -12.12
C LYS A 286 4.37 9.96 -10.94
N ASN A 287 5.31 9.07 -11.21
CA ASN A 287 5.99 8.17 -10.28
C ASN A 287 7.07 8.87 -9.41
N LYS A 288 7.15 10.21 -9.42
CA LYS A 288 7.98 11.02 -8.53
C LYS A 288 7.11 11.69 -7.47
N PHE A 289 7.10 11.12 -6.27
CA PHE A 289 6.48 11.69 -5.08
C PHE A 289 7.45 11.60 -3.90
N ILE A 290 7.14 12.32 -2.82
CA ILE A 290 7.88 12.28 -1.56
C ILE A 290 7.14 11.35 -0.59
N TYR A 291 7.77 10.25 -0.19
CA TYR A 291 7.26 9.39 0.88
C TYR A 291 7.46 10.06 2.24
N CYS A 292 6.41 10.27 3.02
CA CYS A 292 6.51 10.87 4.35
C CYS A 292 5.94 9.93 5.41
N ALA A 293 6.73 9.56 6.42
CA ALA A 293 6.28 8.66 7.47
C ALA A 293 7.05 8.82 8.80
N ASP A 294 6.43 8.32 9.87
CA ASP A 294 6.95 8.34 11.23
C ASP A 294 8.09 7.33 11.49
N ALA A 295 8.69 7.39 12.68
CA ALA A 295 9.89 6.64 13.07
C ALA A 295 9.81 5.13 12.93
N GLY A 296 8.62 4.57 13.12
CA GLY A 296 8.38 3.14 12.98
C GLY A 296 8.47 2.66 11.53
N LEU A 297 8.29 3.57 10.57
CA LEU A 297 8.04 3.28 9.15
C LEU A 297 9.17 3.78 8.23
N GLY A 298 10.23 4.38 8.79
CA GLY A 298 11.44 4.80 8.06
C GLY A 298 12.48 3.70 7.88
N SER A 299 12.07 2.46 7.56
CA SER A 299 13.01 1.33 7.47
C SER A 299 14.06 1.52 6.37
N TYR A 300 15.21 0.85 6.49
CA TYR A 300 16.26 0.87 5.47
C TYR A 300 15.73 0.46 4.10
N HIS A 301 14.87 -0.57 4.04
CA HIS A 301 14.30 -1.08 2.80
C HIS A 301 13.39 -0.05 2.12
N ILE A 302 12.59 0.68 2.90
CA ILE A 302 11.68 1.72 2.39
C ILE A 302 12.46 2.91 1.84
N ARG A 303 13.49 3.37 2.57
CA ARG A 303 14.38 4.44 2.09
C ARG A 303 15.14 4.04 0.83
N SER A 304 15.67 2.81 0.80
CA SER A 304 16.41 2.30 -0.34
C SER A 304 15.50 2.17 -1.56
N TYR A 305 14.28 1.68 -1.39
CA TYR A 305 13.31 1.53 -2.48
C TYR A 305 12.93 2.88 -3.09
N ASN A 306 12.66 3.89 -2.26
CA ASN A 306 12.35 5.24 -2.72
C ASN A 306 13.55 5.89 -3.43
N ALA A 307 14.74 5.83 -2.83
CA ALA A 307 15.96 6.37 -3.43
C ALA A 307 16.31 5.71 -4.78
N MET A 308 16.23 4.38 -4.88
CA MET A 308 16.49 3.64 -6.12
C MET A 308 15.46 3.94 -7.22
N GLY A 309 14.23 4.28 -6.84
CA GLY A 309 13.15 4.67 -7.76
C GLY A 309 13.22 6.12 -8.25
N GLY A 310 14.23 6.90 -7.82
CA GLY A 310 14.33 8.33 -8.11
C GLY A 310 13.27 9.18 -7.38
N ARG A 311 12.74 8.66 -6.27
CA ARG A 311 11.78 9.32 -5.37
C ARG A 311 12.51 9.85 -4.14
N ALA A 312 11.88 10.81 -3.46
CA ALA A 312 12.42 11.38 -2.23
C ALA A 312 11.62 10.89 -1.03
N PHE A 313 12.17 11.07 0.17
CA PHE A 313 11.50 10.67 1.40
C PHE A 313 11.76 11.67 2.53
N ILE A 314 10.81 11.75 3.46
CA ILE A 314 10.87 12.46 4.73
C ILE A 314 10.56 11.41 5.79
N VAL A 315 11.57 11.02 6.55
CA VAL A 315 11.40 10.06 7.64
C VAL A 315 12.18 10.53 8.85
N THR A 316 11.68 10.23 10.04
CA THR A 316 12.43 10.53 11.26
C THR A 316 13.61 9.59 11.41
N GLN A 317 14.78 10.13 11.75
CA GLN A 317 16.00 9.37 11.98
C GLN A 317 16.38 9.45 13.46
N SER A 318 16.67 8.30 14.07
CA SER A 318 17.15 8.28 15.45
C SER A 318 18.54 8.91 15.55
N ILE A 319 18.71 9.93 16.41
CA ILE A 319 20.00 10.58 16.68
C ILE A 319 21.07 9.54 17.07
N LYS A 320 20.69 8.49 17.81
CA LYS A 320 21.60 7.41 18.22
C LYS A 320 22.24 6.68 17.02
N LYS A 321 21.53 6.63 15.88
CA LYS A 321 21.96 5.96 14.65
C LYS A 321 22.71 6.88 13.68
N LEU A 322 22.86 8.17 14.00
CA LEU A 322 23.65 9.11 13.19
C LEU A 322 25.16 8.85 13.32
N SER A 323 25.92 9.34 12.34
CA SER A 323 27.38 9.38 12.38
C SER A 323 27.86 10.25 13.55
N ASN A 324 29.08 9.99 14.06
CA ASN A 324 29.61 10.78 15.20
C ASN A 324 29.72 12.28 14.85
N LYS A 325 30.08 12.61 13.61
CA LYS A 325 30.14 13.98 13.12
C LYS A 325 28.78 14.68 13.20
N LEU A 326 27.72 14.03 12.73
CA LEU A 326 26.37 14.59 12.85
C LEU A 326 25.90 14.67 14.29
N LYS A 327 26.24 13.68 15.15
CA LYS A 327 25.93 13.76 16.58
C LYS A 327 26.59 14.98 17.21
N GLU A 328 27.87 15.23 16.95
CA GLU A 328 28.57 16.42 17.43
C GLU A 328 27.90 17.70 16.91
N ALA A 329 27.48 17.74 15.64
CA ALA A 329 26.77 18.87 15.06
C ALA A 329 25.38 19.12 15.68
N VAL A 330 24.68 18.04 16.05
CA VAL A 330 23.36 18.08 16.73
C VAL A 330 23.49 18.46 18.20
N PHE A 331 24.60 18.14 18.88
CA PHE A 331 24.78 18.41 20.31
C PHE A 331 25.61 19.66 20.63
N ASN A 332 26.16 20.34 19.62
CA ASN A 332 26.77 21.65 19.80
C ASN A 332 25.71 22.74 19.98
N ASP A 333 26.07 23.89 20.56
CA ASP A 333 25.10 24.93 20.95
C ASP A 333 24.95 26.05 19.92
N PHE A 334 25.41 25.83 18.69
CA PHE A 334 25.53 26.87 17.67
C PHE A 334 24.63 26.57 16.47
N GLU A 335 24.32 27.61 15.68
CA GLU A 335 23.56 27.54 14.43
C GLU A 335 22.09 27.10 14.58
N TYR A 336 21.57 27.10 15.82
CA TYR A 336 20.15 27.01 16.04
C TYR A 336 19.48 28.31 15.65
N LYS A 337 18.26 28.18 15.14
CA LYS A 337 17.40 29.29 14.77
C LYS A 337 16.01 29.08 15.35
N LEU A 338 15.32 30.16 15.66
CA LEU A 338 13.91 30.10 15.97
C LEU A 338 13.10 29.77 14.70
N LEU A 339 12.12 28.88 14.83
CA LEU A 339 11.26 28.46 13.72
C LEU A 339 10.36 29.61 13.25
N SER A 340 10.03 30.55 14.13
CA SER A 340 9.14 31.67 13.81
C SER A 340 9.74 32.71 12.85
N ASP A 341 11.02 33.04 13.02
CA ASP A 341 11.65 34.19 12.35
C ASP A 341 13.11 33.97 11.92
N GLU A 342 13.62 32.74 12.04
CA GLU A 342 15.00 32.36 11.75
C GLU A 342 16.08 33.05 12.59
N THR A 343 15.72 33.75 13.67
CA THR A 343 16.70 34.43 14.51
C THR A 343 17.65 33.42 15.16
N PRO A 344 18.98 33.68 15.14
CA PRO A 344 19.94 32.80 15.78
C PRO A 344 19.70 32.70 17.29
N VAL A 345 19.67 31.48 17.80
CA VAL A 345 19.52 31.18 19.22
C VAL A 345 20.47 30.06 19.62
N SER A 346 20.72 29.90 20.92
CA SER A 346 21.45 28.77 21.48
C SER A 346 20.51 27.93 22.35
N ILE A 347 20.72 26.62 22.41
CA ILE A 347 20.03 25.71 23.34
C ILE A 347 20.28 26.12 24.80
N GLU A 348 21.46 26.63 25.15
CA GLU A 348 21.72 27.12 26.51
C GLU A 348 20.84 28.32 26.86
N ALA A 349 20.73 29.31 25.97
CA ALA A 349 19.78 30.42 26.13
C ALA A 349 18.33 29.92 26.25
N MET A 350 17.91 28.95 25.43
CA MET A 350 16.56 28.35 25.50
C MET A 350 16.31 27.58 26.80
N LYS A 351 17.36 27.16 27.52
CA LYS A 351 17.25 26.51 28.83
C LYS A 351 17.22 27.51 29.98
N GLN A 352 17.95 28.62 29.85
CA GLN A 352 18.24 29.56 30.94
C GLN A 352 17.33 30.78 30.98
N PHE A 353 16.65 31.13 29.89
CA PHE A 353 15.77 32.30 29.89
C PHE A 353 14.64 32.17 30.92
N ASP A 354 14.23 33.30 31.48
CA ASP A 354 13.15 33.33 32.46
C ASP A 354 11.80 33.06 31.79
N LYS A 355 11.27 31.85 32.01
CA LYS A 355 9.99 31.38 31.48
C LYS A 355 8.78 32.04 32.15
N ALA A 356 8.98 32.64 33.33
CA ALA A 356 7.93 33.32 34.07
C ALA A 356 7.76 34.80 33.66
N ASP A 357 8.75 35.39 32.99
CA ASP A 357 8.65 36.76 32.45
C ASP A 357 7.67 36.77 31.24
N PRO A 358 6.57 37.54 31.31
CA PRO A 358 5.62 37.68 30.21
C PRO A 358 6.25 38.15 28.88
N LYS A 359 7.38 38.86 28.93
CA LYS A 359 8.10 39.31 27.72
C LYS A 359 8.70 38.15 26.93
N ASN A 360 8.98 37.02 27.59
CA ASN A 360 9.55 35.83 26.96
C ASN A 360 8.49 34.84 26.48
N LEU A 361 7.19 35.16 26.57
CA LEU A 361 6.11 34.25 26.16
C LEU A 361 6.20 33.84 24.69
N ALA A 362 6.62 34.76 23.81
CA ALA A 362 6.82 34.47 22.39
C ALA A 362 7.94 33.43 22.21
N LEU A 363 9.09 33.64 22.86
CA LEU A 363 10.23 32.74 22.85
C LEU A 363 9.90 31.36 23.47
N TYR A 364 9.10 31.34 24.55
CA TYR A 364 8.66 30.11 25.21
C TYR A 364 7.77 29.22 24.34
N ARG A 365 6.97 29.83 23.44
CA ARG A 365 6.11 29.11 22.51
C ARG A 365 6.81 28.74 21.20
N ASP A 366 8.03 29.21 21.00
CA ASP A 366 8.80 28.98 19.79
C ASP A 366 9.56 27.66 19.85
N THR A 367 10.05 27.21 18.69
CA THR A 367 10.84 26.00 18.53
C THR A 367 12.19 26.34 17.93
N ALA A 368 13.28 25.92 18.59
CA ALA A 368 14.61 26.01 18.01
C ALA A 368 14.84 24.83 17.06
N TYR A 369 15.30 25.10 15.84
CA TYR A 369 15.68 24.07 14.88
C TYR A 369 17.08 24.34 14.33
N LYS A 370 17.70 23.29 13.80
CA LYS A 370 18.99 23.35 13.13
C LYS A 370 18.91 22.55 11.85
N VAL A 371 19.36 23.14 10.75
CA VAL A 371 19.51 22.44 9.47
C VAL A 371 20.92 21.91 9.42
N ILE A 372 21.05 20.61 9.19
CA ILE A 372 22.35 19.97 9.01
C ILE A 372 22.30 19.25 7.68
N ASP A 373 23.18 19.63 6.78
CA ASP A 373 23.27 18.98 5.48
C ASP A 373 23.81 17.56 5.66
N ALA A 374 22.94 16.60 5.35
CA ALA A 374 23.22 15.18 5.33
C ALA A 374 23.70 14.81 3.92
N ASP A 375 24.94 15.19 3.60
CA ASP A 375 25.52 15.00 2.26
C ASP A 375 25.83 13.54 1.92
N THR A 376 25.49 12.65 2.85
CA THR A 376 26.03 11.31 2.89
C THR A 376 24.88 10.28 3.04
N LEU A 377 24.91 9.14 2.32
CA LEU A 377 23.89 8.08 2.44
C LEU A 377 23.77 7.60 3.91
N MET A 378 24.86 7.61 4.69
CA MET A 378 24.87 7.23 6.13
C MET A 378 24.03 8.20 6.93
N ASP A 379 24.13 9.47 6.59
CA ASP A 379 23.46 10.57 7.24
C ASP A 379 21.94 10.53 7.00
N VAL A 380 21.48 10.02 5.84
CA VAL A 380 20.06 9.69 5.57
C VAL A 380 19.65 8.28 6.04
N GLY A 381 20.52 7.59 6.79
CA GLY A 381 20.31 6.24 7.35
C GLY A 381 20.26 5.11 6.32
N LEU A 382 20.75 5.37 5.11
CA LEU A 382 21.17 4.37 4.14
C LEU A 382 22.63 3.98 4.45
N SER A 383 23.09 2.79 4.07
CA SER A 383 24.48 2.41 4.34
C SER A 383 25.39 3.11 3.34
N GLU A 384 26.43 3.78 3.83
CA GLU A 384 27.26 4.60 2.97
C GLU A 384 28.62 4.03 2.58
N GLU A 385 29.00 4.36 1.36
CA GLU A 385 30.35 4.32 0.82
C GLU A 385 31.24 5.41 1.43
N LYS A 386 32.25 5.04 2.20
CA LYS A 386 33.35 5.97 2.54
C LYS A 386 34.30 6.13 1.34
N VAL A 387 34.68 7.37 1.04
CA VAL A 387 35.71 7.72 0.04
C VAL A 387 36.99 8.13 0.79
N PHE A 388 38.12 7.49 0.47
CA PHE A 388 39.44 7.88 0.96
C PHE A 388 40.21 8.70 -0.09
N ALA A 389 41.31 9.33 0.33
CA ALA A 389 42.02 10.47 -0.30
C ALA A 389 42.55 10.31 -1.74
N ASN A 390 42.20 9.23 -2.43
CA ASN A 390 42.52 8.93 -3.83
C ASN A 390 41.26 8.67 -4.71
N GLY A 391 40.06 8.94 -4.21
CA GLY A 391 38.85 9.07 -5.03
C GLY A 391 38.04 7.80 -5.33
N LYS A 392 38.25 6.67 -4.63
CA LYS A 392 37.37 5.47 -4.72
C LYS A 392 37.20 4.71 -3.39
N LYS A 393 35.95 4.27 -3.07
CA LYS A 393 35.65 2.85 -2.74
C LYS A 393 34.78 2.41 -1.53
N ARG A 394 33.54 1.87 -1.70
CA ARG A 394 32.88 0.88 -0.76
C ARG A 394 33.75 -0.36 -0.54
N ASN A 395 33.66 -0.97 0.64
CA ASN A 395 34.08 -2.36 0.84
C ASN A 395 32.98 -3.32 0.37
N VAL A 396 32.93 -3.54 -0.93
CA VAL A 396 32.60 -4.84 -1.45
C VAL A 396 33.91 -5.61 -1.45
N LYS A 397 34.00 -6.74 -0.73
CA LYS A 397 35.17 -7.62 -0.82
C LYS A 397 35.37 -7.93 -2.30
N SER A 398 36.47 -7.45 -2.87
CA SER A 398 36.88 -7.87 -4.20
C SER A 398 37.63 -9.16 -4.01
N TYR A 399 37.12 -10.22 -4.59
CA TYR A 399 37.73 -11.54 -4.49
C TYR A 399 38.71 -11.74 -5.65
N PRO A 400 39.81 -12.47 -5.44
CA PRO A 400 40.68 -12.88 -6.54
C PRO A 400 39.88 -13.74 -7.52
N LYS A 401 40.20 -13.63 -8.81
CA LYS A 401 39.71 -14.58 -9.81
C LYS A 401 40.40 -15.92 -9.56
N GLU A 402 39.61 -16.91 -9.21
CA GLU A 402 40.08 -18.27 -8.92
C GLU A 402 39.40 -19.25 -9.89
N LYS A 403 39.98 -20.44 -10.05
CA LYS A 403 39.40 -21.51 -10.85
C LYS A 403 39.23 -22.74 -9.98
N LEU A 404 38.16 -22.75 -9.20
CA LEU A 404 37.88 -23.79 -8.22
C LEU A 404 36.85 -24.79 -8.74
N LEU A 405 37.17 -26.06 -8.70
CA LEU A 405 36.27 -27.14 -9.05
C LEU A 405 35.80 -27.86 -7.78
N ASN A 406 34.49 -27.82 -7.52
CA ASN A 406 33.92 -28.37 -6.30
C ASN A 406 32.94 -29.50 -6.59
N ILE A 407 32.66 -30.30 -5.56
CA ILE A 407 31.69 -31.40 -5.64
C ILE A 407 30.78 -31.41 -4.42
N LEU A 408 29.48 -31.65 -4.62
CA LEU A 408 28.55 -32.03 -3.56
C LEU A 408 28.30 -33.53 -3.63
N ILE A 409 28.54 -34.22 -2.51
CA ILE A 409 28.28 -35.65 -2.32
C ILE A 409 27.13 -35.88 -1.35
N ILE A 410 26.39 -36.98 -1.55
CA ILE A 410 25.20 -37.33 -0.75
C ILE A 410 25.44 -38.62 0.07
N LYS A 411 26.49 -39.39 -0.25
CA LYS A 411 26.88 -40.62 0.43
C LYS A 411 28.35 -40.57 0.84
N ASP A 412 28.74 -41.49 1.72
CA ASP A 412 30.13 -41.68 2.08
C ASP A 412 30.91 -42.18 0.86
N GLU A 413 31.74 -41.30 0.33
CA GLU A 413 32.68 -41.61 -0.74
C GLU A 413 34.11 -41.58 -0.19
N ASN A 414 35.06 -42.13 -0.94
CA ASN A 414 36.47 -42.01 -0.62
C ASN A 414 36.92 -40.56 -0.79
N ILE A 415 36.85 -39.79 0.30
CA ILE A 415 37.19 -38.35 0.36
C ILE A 415 38.62 -38.10 -0.12
N ASP A 416 39.58 -39.00 0.18
CA ASP A 416 40.98 -38.84 -0.22
C ASP A 416 41.17 -38.93 -1.74
N SER A 417 40.33 -39.70 -2.43
CA SER A 417 40.30 -39.73 -3.89
C SER A 417 39.71 -38.45 -4.47
N LEU A 418 38.62 -37.94 -3.88
CA LEU A 418 37.95 -36.72 -4.34
C LEU A 418 38.82 -35.47 -4.15
N LYS A 419 39.58 -35.38 -3.06
CA LYS A 419 40.53 -34.28 -2.78
C LYS A 419 41.63 -34.14 -3.84
N LYS A 420 41.91 -35.20 -4.63
CA LYS A 420 42.87 -35.12 -5.75
C LYS A 420 42.30 -34.37 -6.97
N LYS A 421 40.97 -34.22 -7.04
CA LYS A 421 40.25 -33.70 -8.21
C LYS A 421 39.43 -32.44 -7.92
N TYR A 422 38.98 -32.26 -6.68
CA TYR A 422 38.11 -31.17 -6.27
C TYR A 422 38.73 -30.37 -5.14
N ASP A 423 38.60 -29.04 -5.22
CA ASP A 423 39.13 -28.10 -4.23
C ASP A 423 38.30 -28.12 -2.94
N TYR A 424 36.97 -28.06 -3.09
CA TYR A 424 36.02 -28.15 -1.98
C TYR A 424 35.03 -29.31 -2.19
N ILE A 425 34.79 -30.04 -1.10
CA ILE A 425 33.84 -31.15 -1.05
C ILE A 425 32.73 -30.76 -0.10
N TYR A 426 31.52 -30.58 -0.63
CA TYR A 426 30.30 -30.41 0.14
C TYR A 426 29.68 -31.77 0.44
N SER A 427 29.08 -31.93 1.62
CA SER A 427 28.33 -33.12 1.97
C SER A 427 27.03 -32.75 2.67
N SER A 428 25.94 -33.46 2.34
CA SER A 428 24.72 -33.36 3.14
C SER A 428 24.79 -34.11 4.46
N ASN A 429 25.78 -34.97 4.63
CA ASN A 429 26.05 -35.69 5.87
C ASN A 429 27.19 -35.02 6.62
N ASN A 430 27.22 -35.17 7.94
CA ASN A 430 28.29 -34.60 8.75
C ASN A 430 29.58 -35.43 8.65
N ILE A 431 30.27 -35.36 7.50
CA ILE A 431 31.52 -36.06 7.21
C ILE A 431 32.71 -35.15 7.51
N ASP A 432 33.78 -35.70 8.07
CA ASP A 432 35.03 -34.98 8.32
C ASP A 432 35.69 -34.51 7.01
N ASN A 433 36.34 -33.35 7.05
CA ASN A 433 36.96 -32.71 5.87
C ASN A 433 36.00 -32.38 4.71
N THR A 434 34.71 -32.17 5.01
CA THR A 434 33.71 -31.69 4.04
C THR A 434 32.97 -30.46 4.59
N ILE A 435 32.47 -29.62 3.70
CA ILE A 435 31.59 -28.49 4.02
C ILE A 435 30.16 -29.02 4.16
N LEU A 436 29.50 -28.74 5.28
CA LEU A 436 28.17 -29.28 5.53
C LEU A 436 27.10 -28.47 4.79
N LEU A 437 26.34 -29.13 3.91
CA LEU A 437 25.10 -28.58 3.36
C LEU A 437 23.99 -28.71 4.41
N LEU A 438 23.49 -27.57 4.87
CA LEU A 438 22.36 -27.52 5.78
C LEU A 438 21.04 -27.75 5.02
N PRO A 439 20.05 -28.45 5.62
CA PRO A 439 18.72 -28.57 5.03
C PRO A 439 18.09 -27.20 4.76
N ARG A 440 17.23 -27.11 3.75
CA ARG A 440 16.58 -25.84 3.41
C ARG A 440 15.51 -25.41 4.42
N VAL A 441 14.95 -26.36 5.18
CA VAL A 441 13.96 -26.12 6.22
C VAL A 441 14.58 -26.51 7.55
N ILE A 442 14.83 -25.53 8.41
CA ILE A 442 15.48 -25.70 9.72
C ILE A 442 14.68 -24.93 10.76
N ASP A 443 14.21 -25.63 11.80
CA ASP A 443 13.50 -25.00 12.91
C ASP A 443 14.43 -24.19 13.82
N LYS A 444 15.66 -24.69 14.03
CA LYS A 444 16.67 -24.02 14.87
C LYS A 444 18.09 -24.35 14.43
N TYR A 445 18.86 -23.30 14.15
CA TYR A 445 20.30 -23.40 13.93
C TYR A 445 21.04 -23.77 15.22
N LYS A 446 22.07 -24.63 15.09
CA LYS A 446 23.00 -24.92 16.17
C LYS A 446 23.79 -23.65 16.53
N GLU A 447 24.16 -23.52 17.80
CA GLU A 447 24.89 -22.33 18.27
C GLU A 447 26.23 -22.19 17.56
N ASN A 448 26.96 -23.29 17.35
CA ASN A 448 28.20 -23.31 16.57
C ASN A 448 28.27 -24.55 15.67
N TYR A 449 28.76 -24.37 14.44
CA TYR A 449 29.18 -25.46 13.55
C TYR A 449 30.71 -25.49 13.55
N ASN A 450 31.31 -26.68 13.66
CA ASN A 450 32.78 -26.84 13.74
C ASN A 450 33.50 -26.71 12.38
N LYS A 451 32.81 -26.20 11.34
CA LYS A 451 33.27 -26.10 9.95
C LYS A 451 32.40 -25.13 9.15
N ASP A 452 32.89 -24.73 7.98
CA ASP A 452 32.11 -23.95 7.01
C ASP A 452 30.82 -24.70 6.64
N VAL A 453 29.78 -23.91 6.38
CA VAL A 453 28.46 -24.43 6.02
C VAL A 453 27.95 -23.81 4.73
N LEU A 454 27.27 -24.65 3.95
CA LEU A 454 26.52 -24.27 2.77
C LEU A 454 25.05 -24.11 3.17
N VAL A 455 24.50 -22.91 3.02
CA VAL A 455 23.19 -22.52 3.60
C VAL A 455 22.19 -22.10 2.54
N GLY A 456 20.92 -22.45 2.73
CA GLY A 456 19.84 -22.18 1.77
C GLY A 456 18.89 -21.04 2.12
N ASP A 457 19.02 -20.43 3.29
CA ASP A 457 18.17 -19.34 3.76
C ASP A 457 18.93 -18.28 4.57
N ILE A 458 18.33 -17.10 4.71
CA ILE A 458 18.95 -15.93 5.33
C ILE A 458 19.02 -16.01 6.86
N GLY A 459 18.26 -16.92 7.49
CA GLY A 459 18.17 -17.03 8.94
C GLY A 459 19.52 -17.32 9.60
N TYR A 460 20.42 -17.99 8.88
CA TYR A 460 21.79 -18.26 9.33
C TYR A 460 22.57 -16.97 9.66
N PHE A 461 22.41 -15.91 8.87
CA PHE A 461 23.15 -14.66 9.02
C PHE A 461 22.81 -13.88 10.30
N ASN A 462 21.70 -14.21 10.97
CA ASN A 462 21.31 -13.56 12.23
C ASN A 462 22.24 -13.93 13.39
N LYS A 463 22.82 -15.14 13.36
CA LYS A 463 23.66 -15.68 14.45
C LYS A 463 25.10 -15.94 14.02
N HIS A 464 25.34 -16.12 12.73
CA HIS A 464 26.64 -16.49 12.17
C HIS A 464 27.04 -15.50 11.07
N LYS A 465 28.33 -15.16 11.00
CA LYS A 465 28.82 -14.08 10.11
C LYS A 465 29.51 -14.56 8.84
N VAL A 466 29.72 -15.87 8.66
CA VAL A 466 30.54 -16.41 7.56
C VAL A 466 29.90 -17.70 7.07
N CYS A 467 29.60 -17.80 5.77
CA CYS A 467 29.08 -19.01 5.13
C CYS A 467 29.23 -18.98 3.61
N ILE A 468 28.88 -20.10 2.97
CA ILE A 468 28.67 -20.21 1.52
C ILE A 468 27.16 -20.31 1.28
N THR A 469 26.63 -19.59 0.29
CA THR A 469 25.19 -19.68 -0.02
C THR A 469 24.93 -20.81 -1.00
N ASP A 470 23.78 -21.46 -0.90
CA ASP A 470 23.30 -22.47 -1.84
C ASP A 470 22.41 -21.87 -2.95
N THR A 471 22.21 -22.64 -4.03
CA THR A 471 21.24 -22.35 -5.11
C THR A 471 19.83 -22.01 -4.61
N SER A 472 19.47 -22.50 -3.42
CA SER A 472 18.20 -22.23 -2.74
C SER A 472 17.86 -20.75 -2.54
N PHE A 473 18.86 -19.86 -2.52
CA PHE A 473 18.67 -18.40 -2.46
C PHE A 473 18.14 -17.78 -3.77
N ASN A 474 18.14 -18.54 -4.87
CA ASN A 474 17.73 -18.12 -6.21
C ASN A 474 18.36 -16.78 -6.65
N VAL A 475 19.69 -16.67 -6.53
CA VAL A 475 20.41 -15.42 -6.83
C VAL A 475 20.52 -15.20 -8.34
N VAL A 476 19.86 -14.14 -8.83
CA VAL A 476 19.76 -13.83 -10.27
C VAL A 476 20.29 -12.45 -10.68
N ASN A 477 20.76 -11.62 -9.74
CA ASN A 477 21.22 -10.25 -10.04
C ASN A 477 22.37 -9.78 -9.13
N SER A 478 23.07 -8.71 -9.56
CA SER A 478 24.27 -8.19 -8.90
C SER A 478 24.01 -7.45 -7.58
N TYR A 479 22.79 -6.98 -7.32
CA TYR A 479 22.43 -6.39 -6.03
C TYR A 479 22.33 -7.46 -4.95
N THR A 480 21.69 -8.58 -5.25
CA THR A 480 21.57 -9.72 -4.32
C THR A 480 22.95 -10.30 -4.00
N VAL A 481 23.85 -10.41 -4.99
CA VAL A 481 25.25 -10.83 -4.76
C VAL A 481 25.95 -9.89 -3.77
N ALA A 482 25.86 -8.57 -3.98
CA ALA A 482 26.51 -7.60 -3.10
C ALA A 482 25.91 -7.62 -1.69
N PHE A 483 24.59 -7.78 -1.59
CA PHE A 483 23.87 -7.91 -0.33
C PHE A 483 24.34 -9.13 0.46
N LEU A 484 24.40 -10.31 -0.17
CA LEU A 484 24.84 -11.54 0.51
C LEU A 484 26.31 -11.43 0.96
N HIS A 485 27.20 -10.89 0.13
CA HIS A 485 28.57 -10.62 0.56
C HIS A 485 28.64 -9.64 1.74
N SER A 486 27.76 -8.64 1.79
CA SER A 486 27.70 -7.69 2.92
C SER A 486 27.20 -8.31 4.22
N LEU A 487 26.37 -9.36 4.13
CA LEU A 487 25.94 -10.15 5.29
C LEU A 487 27.01 -11.15 5.76
N GLY A 488 28.05 -11.36 4.94
CA GLY A 488 29.18 -12.23 5.26
C GLY A 488 29.26 -13.53 4.45
N ALA A 489 28.50 -13.65 3.36
CA ALA A 489 28.71 -14.75 2.43
C ALA A 489 30.12 -14.65 1.81
N GLU A 490 30.92 -15.70 1.93
CA GLU A 490 32.25 -15.75 1.33
C GLU A 490 32.18 -16.07 -0.16
N ARG A 491 31.19 -16.88 -0.53
CA ARG A 491 30.90 -17.28 -1.91
C ARG A 491 29.39 -17.37 -2.10
N VAL A 492 28.92 -16.84 -3.22
CA VAL A 492 27.50 -16.78 -3.56
C VAL A 492 27.21 -17.74 -4.71
N THR A 493 26.37 -18.75 -4.46
CA THR A 493 25.92 -19.67 -5.51
C THR A 493 24.76 -19.06 -6.30
N LEU A 494 24.91 -19.04 -7.62
CA LEU A 494 23.91 -18.49 -8.55
C LEU A 494 22.76 -19.48 -8.83
N SER A 495 21.62 -18.93 -9.26
CA SER A 495 20.45 -19.71 -9.68
C SER A 495 20.75 -20.59 -10.90
N TYR A 496 20.06 -21.74 -10.98
CA TYR A 496 20.09 -22.62 -12.15
C TYR A 496 19.49 -21.95 -13.40
N GLU A 497 18.60 -20.98 -13.23
CA GLU A 497 17.84 -20.35 -14.32
C GLU A 497 18.69 -19.40 -15.18
N LEU A 498 19.85 -18.97 -14.68
CA LEU A 498 20.70 -18.03 -15.38
C LEU A 498 21.42 -18.67 -16.56
N THR A 499 21.25 -18.06 -17.74
CA THR A 499 22.07 -18.34 -18.92
C THR A 499 23.47 -17.70 -18.78
N LYS A 500 24.47 -18.25 -19.49
CA LYS A 500 25.82 -17.70 -19.53
C LYS A 500 25.87 -16.18 -19.81
N LYS A 501 25.05 -15.70 -20.76
CA LYS A 501 24.96 -14.29 -21.11
C LYS A 501 24.41 -13.44 -19.95
N GLN A 502 23.42 -13.94 -19.22
CA GLN A 502 22.87 -13.23 -18.05
C GLN A 502 23.88 -13.19 -16.90
N ILE A 503 24.65 -14.26 -16.70
CA ILE A 503 25.76 -14.29 -15.72
C ILE A 503 26.81 -13.25 -16.07
N GLU A 504 27.22 -13.18 -17.34
CA GLU A 504 28.19 -12.18 -17.81
C GLU A 504 27.68 -10.75 -17.59
N ILE A 505 26.42 -10.47 -17.93
CA ILE A 505 25.78 -9.17 -17.66
C ILE A 505 25.76 -8.87 -16.16
N LEU A 506 25.46 -9.85 -15.32
CA LEU A 506 25.44 -9.72 -13.86
C LEU A 506 26.83 -9.35 -13.33
N ILE A 507 27.87 -10.06 -13.75
CA ILE A 507 29.25 -9.82 -13.32
C ILE A 507 29.72 -8.45 -13.80
N ASN A 508 29.49 -8.12 -15.08
CA ASN A 508 29.85 -6.82 -15.63
C ASN A 508 29.14 -5.68 -14.87
N ALA A 509 27.85 -5.82 -14.57
CA ALA A 509 27.11 -4.85 -13.78
C ALA A 509 27.65 -4.74 -12.35
N TYR A 510 28.11 -5.85 -11.76
CA TYR A 510 28.74 -5.86 -10.43
C TYR A 510 30.10 -5.15 -10.45
N GLU A 511 30.97 -5.49 -11.39
CA GLU A 511 32.29 -4.87 -11.56
C GLU A 511 32.16 -3.38 -11.92
N GLU A 512 31.22 -3.01 -12.78
CA GLU A 512 30.97 -1.62 -13.15
C GLU A 512 30.50 -0.80 -11.95
N ARG A 513 29.51 -1.32 -11.21
CA ARG A 513 28.90 -0.64 -10.07
C ARG A 513 29.87 -0.57 -8.89
N TYR A 514 30.44 -1.70 -8.49
CA TYR A 514 31.21 -1.82 -7.26
C TYR A 514 32.73 -1.71 -7.46
N LYS A 515 33.25 -1.71 -8.71
CA LYS A 515 34.70 -1.80 -9.02
C LYS A 515 35.40 -2.90 -8.20
N ALA A 516 34.70 -4.01 -8.03
CA ALA A 516 35.14 -5.19 -7.30
C ALA A 516 34.70 -6.43 -8.06
N HIS A 517 35.44 -7.51 -7.93
CA HIS A 517 35.08 -8.79 -8.51
C HIS A 517 34.31 -9.64 -7.46
N PRO A 518 33.12 -10.18 -7.78
CA PRO A 518 32.37 -11.02 -6.84
C PRO A 518 33.01 -12.41 -6.69
N ASN A 519 32.67 -13.17 -5.64
CA ASN A 519 33.03 -14.59 -5.53
C ASN A 519 31.81 -15.46 -5.80
N LEU A 520 31.71 -15.97 -7.02
CA LEU A 520 30.52 -16.66 -7.50
C LEU A 520 30.76 -18.15 -7.68
N GLU A 521 29.76 -18.94 -7.32
CA GLU A 521 29.68 -20.38 -7.62
C GLU A 521 28.54 -20.66 -8.60
N LEU A 522 28.77 -21.56 -9.55
CA LEU A 522 27.76 -22.04 -10.47
C LEU A 522 27.66 -23.57 -10.38
N VAL A 523 26.46 -24.10 -10.19
CA VAL A 523 26.23 -25.53 -10.31
C VAL A 523 26.09 -25.90 -11.78
N VAL A 524 27.05 -26.66 -12.28
CA VAL A 524 27.16 -26.99 -13.71
C VAL A 524 26.67 -28.40 -14.06
N GLU A 525 26.57 -29.26 -13.05
CA GLU A 525 26.04 -30.61 -13.24
C GLU A 525 25.22 -31.02 -12.02
N GLY A 526 24.06 -31.65 -12.25
CA GLY A 526 23.16 -32.17 -11.22
C GLY A 526 21.68 -31.99 -11.58
N TYR A 527 20.80 -32.52 -10.75
CA TYR A 527 19.37 -32.19 -10.82
C TYR A 527 19.07 -30.98 -9.97
N GLU A 528 18.40 -30.00 -10.57
CA GLU A 528 17.82 -28.87 -9.87
C GLU A 528 16.64 -29.33 -9.01
N GLU A 529 16.58 -28.83 -7.77
CA GLU A 529 15.42 -28.98 -6.90
C GLU A 529 14.35 -27.98 -7.32
N VAL A 530 13.25 -28.46 -7.90
CA VAL A 530 12.17 -27.61 -8.42
C VAL A 530 11.18 -27.25 -7.32
N MET A 531 10.91 -28.20 -6.42
CA MET A 531 9.94 -28.01 -5.34
C MET A 531 10.32 -28.88 -4.15
N ILE A 532 10.13 -28.32 -2.96
CA ILE A 532 10.22 -29.05 -1.69
C ILE A 532 8.87 -28.92 -1.01
N SER A 533 8.36 -30.02 -0.46
CA SER A 533 7.10 -30.05 0.27
C SER A 533 7.23 -30.88 1.53
N LYS A 534 6.50 -30.50 2.59
CA LYS A 534 6.31 -31.34 3.79
C LYS A 534 5.36 -32.50 3.51
N PHE A 535 4.56 -32.43 2.44
CA PHE A 535 3.72 -33.51 1.99
C PHE A 535 4.53 -34.52 1.17
N SER A 536 4.47 -35.81 1.53
CA SER A 536 5.17 -36.88 0.81
C SER A 536 4.20 -37.73 0.00
N LEU A 537 4.28 -37.60 -1.32
CA LEU A 537 3.60 -38.51 -2.26
C LEU A 537 4.11 -39.95 -2.10
N ASN A 538 5.39 -40.12 -1.74
CA ASN A 538 5.97 -41.44 -1.48
C ASN A 538 5.26 -42.14 -0.32
N LYS A 539 5.01 -41.43 0.79
CA LYS A 539 4.20 -41.92 1.91
C LYS A 539 2.74 -42.15 1.51
N TYR A 540 2.14 -41.21 0.79
CA TYR A 540 0.73 -41.30 0.38
C TYR A 540 0.44 -42.52 -0.51
N PHE A 541 1.31 -42.80 -1.48
CA PHE A 541 1.17 -43.93 -2.40
C PHE A 541 1.93 -45.19 -1.95
N ASN A 542 2.59 -45.15 -0.79
CA ASN A 542 3.46 -46.21 -0.26
C ASN A 542 4.46 -46.73 -1.30
N ASN A 543 5.19 -45.82 -1.96
CA ASN A 543 6.13 -46.14 -3.03
C ASN A 543 7.32 -45.16 -3.05
N ASP A 544 8.54 -45.69 -2.96
CA ASP A 544 9.78 -44.89 -2.91
C ASP A 544 10.30 -44.44 -4.29
N LYS A 545 9.71 -44.96 -5.38
CA LYS A 545 10.12 -44.67 -6.77
C LYS A 545 8.98 -44.00 -7.54
N LEU A 546 8.62 -42.80 -7.11
CA LEU A 546 7.60 -41.99 -7.78
C LEU A 546 8.20 -40.96 -8.73
N TYR A 547 7.44 -40.67 -9.78
CA TYR A 547 7.72 -39.60 -10.72
C TYR A 547 6.46 -38.77 -10.94
N LEU A 548 6.58 -37.45 -11.00
CA LEU A 548 5.52 -36.59 -11.52
C LEU A 548 5.65 -36.49 -13.02
N LYS A 549 4.54 -36.64 -13.73
CA LYS A 549 4.48 -36.50 -15.18
C LYS A 549 3.82 -35.17 -15.52
N ASP A 550 4.51 -34.30 -16.24
CA ASP A 550 3.89 -33.05 -16.73
C ASP A 550 3.05 -33.29 -17.99
N ARG A 551 2.37 -32.23 -18.46
CA ARG A 551 1.53 -32.26 -19.68
C ARG A 551 2.29 -32.58 -20.97
N PHE A 552 3.62 -32.50 -20.95
CA PHE A 552 4.51 -32.80 -22.07
C PHE A 552 5.14 -34.20 -21.94
N ASN A 553 4.71 -34.98 -20.95
CA ASN A 553 5.22 -36.30 -20.60
C ASN A 553 6.64 -36.32 -20.00
N ASN A 554 7.14 -35.19 -19.52
CA ASN A 554 8.41 -35.17 -18.78
C ASN A 554 8.23 -35.78 -17.39
N LEU A 555 9.21 -36.56 -16.94
CA LEU A 555 9.19 -37.26 -15.65
C LEU A 555 10.10 -36.60 -14.63
N TYR A 556 9.51 -35.98 -13.62
CA TYR A 556 10.21 -35.34 -12.52
C TYR A 556 10.38 -36.33 -11.39
N LYS A 557 11.63 -36.58 -10.97
CA LYS A 557 11.94 -37.57 -9.94
C LYS A 557 11.53 -37.03 -8.57
N ILE A 558 10.79 -37.83 -7.81
CA ILE A 558 10.44 -37.51 -6.43
C ILE A 558 11.37 -38.30 -5.50
N LYS A 559 11.92 -37.64 -4.48
CA LYS A 559 12.59 -38.33 -3.37
C LYS A 559 12.09 -37.79 -2.05
N GLU A 560 12.10 -38.65 -1.04
CA GLU A 560 11.91 -38.25 0.34
C GLU A 560 13.27 -38.15 1.06
N LYS A 561 13.46 -37.06 1.79
CA LYS A 561 14.65 -36.81 2.62
C LYS A 561 14.24 -36.00 3.84
N ASP A 562 14.60 -36.45 5.05
CA ASP A 562 14.34 -35.73 6.30
C ASP A 562 12.85 -35.34 6.49
N ASN A 563 11.92 -36.25 6.15
CA ASN A 563 10.46 -36.03 6.12
C ASN A 563 9.98 -34.95 5.14
N LEU A 564 10.83 -34.52 4.20
CA LEU A 564 10.46 -33.62 3.12
C LEU A 564 10.49 -34.38 1.79
N MET A 565 9.49 -34.12 0.96
CA MET A 565 9.49 -34.51 -0.44
C MET A 565 10.22 -33.46 -1.26
N ILE A 566 11.20 -33.90 -2.03
CA ILE A 566 11.96 -33.07 -2.97
C ILE A 566 11.65 -33.56 -4.38
N ILE A 567 11.16 -32.65 -5.22
CA ILE A 567 10.91 -32.88 -6.63
C ILE A 567 12.09 -32.31 -7.40
N TYR A 568 12.77 -33.18 -8.13
CA TYR A 568 13.89 -32.83 -8.98
C TYR A 568 13.41 -32.57 -10.39
N ASN A 569 14.06 -31.63 -11.07
CA ASN A 569 13.81 -31.31 -12.46
C ASN A 569 13.92 -32.58 -13.32
N TYR A 570 13.05 -32.74 -14.32
CA TYR A 570 13.07 -33.93 -15.18
C TYR A 570 14.37 -34.06 -15.97
N LYS A 571 15.04 -32.94 -16.24
CA LYS A 571 16.27 -32.89 -17.01
C LYS A 571 17.46 -32.61 -16.10
N LYS A 572 18.42 -33.53 -16.11
CA LYS A 572 19.74 -33.30 -15.49
C LYS A 572 20.45 -32.15 -16.19
N ARG A 573 20.95 -31.18 -15.42
CA ARG A 573 21.86 -30.16 -15.93
C ARG A 573 23.20 -30.81 -16.27
N LYS A 574 23.68 -30.59 -17.49
CA LYS A 574 25.00 -31.01 -17.98
C LYS A 574 25.62 -29.87 -18.75
N ASP A 575 26.04 -28.85 -18.01
CA ASP A 575 26.52 -27.58 -18.53
C ASP A 575 27.94 -27.30 -18.02
N PHE A 576 28.75 -28.36 -17.87
CA PHE A 576 30.14 -28.23 -17.50
C PHE A 576 30.91 -27.55 -18.63
N ASN A 577 31.31 -26.30 -18.40
CA ASN A 577 32.06 -25.53 -19.37
C ASN A 577 33.08 -24.63 -18.68
N LEU A 578 34.37 -24.83 -18.98
CA LEU A 578 35.45 -24.03 -18.39
C LEU A 578 35.38 -22.56 -18.79
N SER A 579 34.67 -22.22 -19.86
CA SER A 579 34.49 -20.83 -20.29
C SER A 579 33.62 -19.99 -19.35
N TYR A 580 33.05 -20.58 -18.29
CA TYR A 580 32.46 -19.84 -17.18
C TYR A 580 33.50 -19.10 -16.34
N TYR A 581 34.72 -19.64 -16.22
CA TYR A 581 35.81 -18.94 -15.54
C TYR A 581 36.23 -17.67 -16.30
N ASP A 582 36.17 -17.70 -17.64
CA ASP A 582 36.57 -16.57 -18.48
C ASP A 582 35.65 -15.36 -18.30
N ILE A 583 34.37 -15.59 -17.98
CA ILE A 583 33.41 -14.52 -17.69
C ILE A 583 33.41 -14.09 -16.21
N GLY A 584 34.27 -14.68 -15.38
CA GLY A 584 34.45 -14.26 -13.99
C GLY A 584 33.66 -15.06 -12.94
N ILE A 585 33.26 -16.29 -13.21
CA ILE A 585 32.85 -17.24 -12.15
C ILE A 585 34.10 -17.78 -11.47
N ASN A 586 34.12 -17.89 -10.14
CA ASN A 586 35.27 -18.40 -9.39
C ASN A 586 35.21 -19.90 -9.20
N SER A 587 33.99 -20.45 -9.08
CA SER A 587 33.81 -21.85 -8.75
C SER A 587 32.72 -22.53 -9.55
N LEU A 588 33.03 -23.74 -10.03
CA LEU A 588 32.06 -24.64 -10.66
C LEU A 588 31.81 -25.82 -9.74
N ARG A 589 30.56 -26.07 -9.41
CA ARG A 589 30.15 -27.17 -8.53
C ARG A 589 29.45 -28.26 -9.33
N ILE A 590 29.86 -29.51 -9.10
CA ILE A 590 29.18 -30.72 -9.57
C ILE A 590 28.38 -31.28 -8.40
N ASN A 591 27.07 -31.32 -8.53
CA ASN A 591 26.21 -32.02 -7.58
C ASN A 591 26.11 -33.47 -8.01
N LYS A 592 26.86 -34.34 -7.33
CA LYS A 592 26.90 -35.77 -7.65
C LYS A 592 25.63 -36.42 -7.14
N GLU A 593 24.98 -37.14 -8.05
CA GLU A 593 23.76 -37.87 -7.79
C GLU A 593 24.03 -39.21 -7.08
N GLU A 594 22.95 -39.78 -6.55
CA GLU A 594 22.85 -41.24 -6.38
C GLU A 594 22.61 -41.95 -7.70
#